data_AF-A0A533SG29-F1
#
_entry.id   AF-A0A533SG29-F1
#
_cell.length_a   1.000
_cell.length_b   1.000
_cell.length_c   1.000
_cell.angle_alpha   90.00
_cell.angle_beta   90.00
_cell.angle_gamma   90.00
#
_symmetry.space_group_name_H-M   'P 1'
#
loop_
_entity.id
_entity.type
_entity.pdbx_description
1 polymer ?
#
loop_
_entity_poly.entity_id
_entity_poly.type
_entity_poly.pdbx_seq_one_letter_code
_entity_poly.pdbx_strand_id
1 'polypeptide(L)'
;MSVKALFNFKTASKNIDVRNEEIDVLLPSGKYRTILGSANPLHGPEGNVRGSVGSFIDITERKEAETKLKETLDNLENLVKERTSELENAYKSLK
;
A
#
# COMPACT_ATOMS: atom_id res chain seq x y z
N MET A 1 -21.52 9.38 -0.47
CA MET A 1 -20.82 9.16 0.80
C MET A 1 -19.40 8.73 0.49
N SER A 2 -18.39 9.49 0.91
CA SER A 2 -16.97 9.23 0.61
C SER A 2 -16.42 8.12 1.52
N VAL A 3 -15.60 7.23 0.95
CA VAL A 3 -15.01 6.02 1.58
C VAL A 3 -14.38 6.29 2.97
N LYS A 4 -13.85 7.50 3.17
CA LYS A 4 -13.25 7.98 4.43
C LYS A 4 -14.20 7.94 5.65
N ALA A 5 -15.50 8.16 5.44
CA ALA A 5 -16.48 8.19 6.53
C ALA A 5 -16.83 6.78 7.06
N LEU A 6 -16.84 5.77 6.19
CA LEU A 6 -17.12 4.38 6.57
C LEU A 6 -16.01 3.77 7.43
N PHE A 7 -14.75 4.15 7.16
CA PHE A 7 -13.59 3.69 7.91
C PHE A 7 -13.62 4.14 9.38
N ASN A 8 -13.84 5.43 9.63
CA ASN A 8 -13.94 5.99 10.97
C ASN A 8 -15.23 5.55 11.71
N PHE A 9 -16.31 5.29 10.97
CA PHE A 9 -17.54 4.76 11.53
C PHE A 9 -17.39 3.32 12.02
N LYS A 10 -16.64 2.48 11.29
CA LYS A 10 -16.36 1.09 11.69
C LYS A 10 -15.54 1.03 12.98
N THR A 11 -14.55 1.91 13.17
CA THR A 11 -13.77 1.98 14.41
C THR A 11 -14.58 2.50 15.59
N ALA A 12 -15.38 3.56 15.40
CA ALA A 12 -16.21 4.12 16.46
C ALA A 12 -17.35 3.16 16.91
N SER A 13 -17.98 2.44 15.98
CA SER A 13 -19.10 1.55 16.31
C SER A 13 -18.67 0.19 16.87
N LYS A 14 -17.48 -0.29 16.48
CA LYS A 14 -17.00 -1.63 16.90
C LYS A 14 -15.92 -1.59 17.98
N ASN A 15 -15.48 -0.41 18.40
CA ASN A 15 -14.39 -0.23 19.36
C ASN A 15 -13.10 -0.97 18.97
N ILE A 16 -12.74 -0.88 17.68
CA ILE A 16 -11.56 -1.55 17.11
C ILE A 16 -10.52 -0.47 16.78
N ASP A 17 -9.26 -0.73 17.13
CA ASP A 17 -8.10 0.02 16.64
C ASP A 17 -7.72 -0.49 15.24
N VAL A 18 -7.63 0.42 14.28
CA VAL A 18 -7.23 0.11 12.91
C VAL A 18 -5.95 0.88 12.60
N ARG A 19 -4.92 0.18 12.16
CA ARG A 19 -3.60 0.77 11.92
C ARG A 19 -3.10 0.43 10.53
N ASN A 20 -2.51 1.44 9.89
CA ASN A 20 -1.74 1.32 8.65
C ASN A 20 -2.47 0.54 7.54
N GLU A 21 -3.78 0.73 7.41
CA GLU A 21 -4.55 0.14 6.32
C GLU A 21 -4.35 0.96 5.04
N GLU A 22 -3.99 0.30 3.94
CA GLU A 22 -3.91 0.94 2.62
C GLU A 22 -5.31 0.94 2.00
N ILE A 23 -5.78 2.13 1.61
CA ILE A 23 -7.12 2.34 1.07
C ILE A 23 -6.99 3.11 -0.24
N ASP A 24 -7.48 2.52 -1.32
CA ASP A 24 -7.60 3.23 -2.59
C ASP A 24 -8.84 4.10 -2.61
N VAL A 25 -8.65 5.35 -2.97
CA VAL A 25 -9.69 6.37 -2.96
C VAL A 25 -9.77 7.04 -4.33
N LEU A 26 -10.97 7.11 -4.88
CA LEU A 26 -11.27 7.91 -6.05
C LEU A 26 -11.58 9.35 -5.61
N LEU A 27 -10.76 10.29 -6.03
CA LEU A 27 -10.99 11.72 -5.78
C LEU A 27 -12.10 12.26 -6.71
N PRO A 28 -12.79 13.36 -6.34
CA PRO A 28 -13.76 14.01 -7.23
C PRO A 28 -13.17 14.44 -8.58
N SER A 29 -11.85 14.63 -8.65
CA SER A 29 -11.12 14.91 -9.89
C SER A 29 -10.97 13.70 -10.82
N GLY A 30 -11.43 12.51 -10.42
CA GLY A 30 -11.28 11.26 -11.16
C GLY A 30 -9.93 10.56 -10.97
N LYS A 31 -9.00 11.15 -10.19
CA LYS A 31 -7.71 10.53 -9.88
C LYS A 31 -7.84 9.52 -8.74
N TYR A 32 -7.15 8.39 -8.87
CA TYR A 32 -6.93 7.46 -7.78
C TYR A 32 -5.78 7.93 -6.89
N ARG A 33 -5.93 7.69 -5.59
CA ARG A 33 -4.89 7.85 -4.58
C ARG A 33 -4.91 6.68 -3.63
N THR A 34 -3.75 6.21 -3.25
CA THR A 34 -3.60 5.22 -2.18
C THR A 34 -3.30 5.97 -0.89
N ILE A 35 -4.17 5.80 0.09
CA ILE A 35 -4.09 6.45 1.39
C ILE A 35 -3.78 5.41 2.45
N LEU A 36 -2.76 5.67 3.27
CA LEU A 36 -2.51 4.93 4.49
C LEU A 36 -3.34 5.53 5.62
N GLY A 37 -4.33 4.77 6.09
CA GLY A 37 -5.26 5.16 7.14
C GLY A 37 -4.98 4.45 8.46
N SER A 38 -4.99 5.20 9.55
CA SER A 38 -5.09 4.66 10.91
C SER A 38 -6.23 5.36 11.64
N ALA A 39 -7.00 4.64 12.44
CA ALA A 39 -8.06 5.21 13.26
C ALA A 39 -8.19 4.52 14.61
N ASN A 40 -8.38 5.32 15.65
CA ASN A 40 -8.53 4.87 17.03
C ASN A 40 -9.85 5.38 17.59
N PRO A 41 -10.61 4.54 18.32
CA PRO A 41 -11.80 4.99 19.04
C PRO A 41 -11.39 5.98 20.14
N LEU A 42 -12.24 6.99 20.36
CA LEU A 42 -12.13 7.94 21.46
C LEU A 42 -13.10 7.54 22.56
N HIS A 43 -12.59 7.26 23.75
CA HIS A 43 -13.42 6.90 24.91
C HIS A 43 -13.78 8.12 25.76
N GLY A 44 -14.98 8.12 26.30
CA GLY A 44 -15.41 9.04 27.34
C GLY A 44 -15.00 8.58 28.75
N PRO A 45 -15.29 9.40 29.78
CA PRO A 45 -14.97 9.08 31.18
C PRO A 45 -15.55 7.75 31.68
N GLU A 46 -16.66 7.29 31.09
CA GLU A 46 -17.35 6.04 31.45
C GLU A 46 -16.95 4.85 30.54
N GLY A 47 -15.91 5.00 29.72
CA GLY A 47 -15.44 3.97 28.79
C GLY A 47 -16.30 3.80 27.53
N ASN A 48 -17.36 4.59 27.37
CA ASN A 48 -18.18 4.61 26.16
C ASN A 48 -17.44 5.27 24.97
N VAL A 49 -17.61 4.72 23.77
CA VAL A 49 -17.01 5.31 22.55
C VAL A 49 -17.80 6.55 22.16
N ARG A 50 -17.16 7.72 22.18
CA ARG A 50 -17.75 9.01 21.77
C ARG A 50 -17.44 9.40 20.33
N GLY A 51 -16.54 8.66 19.67
CA GLY A 51 -16.12 8.93 18.31
C GLY A 51 -14.85 8.16 17.95
N SER A 52 -14.18 8.61 16.90
CA SER A 52 -12.88 8.09 16.48
C SER A 52 -12.00 9.22 15.97
N VAL A 53 -10.70 9.09 16.20
CA VAL A 53 -9.68 9.94 15.59
C VAL A 53 -8.98 9.13 14.50
N GLY A 54 -8.85 9.71 13.31
CA GLY A 54 -8.19 9.07 12.17
C GLY A 54 -7.10 9.94 11.59
N SER A 55 -5.98 9.33 11.24
CA SER A 55 -4.88 9.93 10.49
C SER A 55 -4.78 9.28 9.11
N PHE A 56 -4.56 10.09 8.08
CA PHE A 56 -4.50 9.65 6.70
C PHE A 56 -3.30 10.26 6.01
N ILE A 57 -2.48 9.44 5.38
CA ILE A 57 -1.27 9.86 4.64
C ILE A 57 -1.43 9.40 3.21
N ASP A 58 -1.25 10.29 2.24
CA ASP A 58 -1.17 9.90 0.83
C ASP A 58 0.16 9.19 0.58
N ILE A 59 0.09 7.93 0.16
CA ILE A 59 1.26 7.08 -0.12
C ILE A 59 1.33 6.70 -1.60
N THR A 60 0.58 7.37 -2.47
CA THR A 60 0.52 7.05 -3.91
C THR A 60 1.91 7.06 -4.54
N GLU A 61 2.69 8.12 -4.31
CA GLU A 61 4.07 8.22 -4.83
C GLU A 61 4.98 7.09 -4.32
N ARG A 62 4.79 6.68 -3.05
CA ARG A 62 5.55 5.56 -2.47
C ARG A 62 5.23 4.26 -3.21
N LYS A 63 3.94 3.97 -3.43
CA LYS A 63 3.49 2.74 -4.13
C LYS A 63 3.94 2.71 -5.59
N GLU A 64 3.92 3.86 -6.27
CA GLU A 64 4.43 3.99 -7.64
C GLU A 64 5.94 3.70 -7.69
N ALA A 65 6.71 4.23 -6.73
CA ALA A 65 8.14 3.95 -6.62
C ALA A 65 8.45 2.48 -6.31
N GLU A 66 7.71 1.87 -5.36
CA GLU A 66 7.82 0.44 -5.04
C GLU A 66 7.54 -0.45 -6.26
N THR A 67 6.50 -0.11 -7.02
CA THR A 67 6.12 -0.86 -8.24
C THR A 67 7.21 -0.75 -9.30
N LYS A 68 7.69 0.46 -9.59
CA LYS A 68 8.76 0.68 -10.55
C LYS A 68 10.07 -0.01 -10.16
N LEU A 69 10.40 -0.02 -8.86
CA LEU A 69 11.57 -0.73 -8.35
C LEU A 69 11.44 -2.23 -8.58
N LYS A 70 10.27 -2.80 -8.26
CA LYS A 70 10.00 -4.23 -8.49
C LYS A 70 10.12 -4.60 -9.97
N GLU A 71 9.49 -3.84 -10.85
CA GLU A 71 9.59 -4.05 -12.30
C GLU A 71 11.04 -3.99 -12.80
N THR A 72 11.83 -3.06 -12.27
CA THR A 72 13.25 -2.95 -12.61
C THR A 72 14.04 -4.16 -12.15
N LEU A 73 13.80 -4.66 -10.94
CA LEU A 73 14.46 -5.85 -10.41
C LEU A 73 14.09 -7.10 -11.22
N ASP A 74 12.80 -7.32 -11.47
CA ASP A 74 12.31 -8.46 -12.26
C ASP A 74 12.94 -8.47 -13.67
N ASN A 75 13.06 -7.29 -14.30
CA ASN A 75 13.71 -7.16 -15.61
C ASN A 75 15.21 -7.46 -15.55
N LEU A 76 15.92 -6.97 -14.53
CA LEU A 76 17.34 -7.23 -14.35
C LEU A 76 17.62 -8.71 -14.10
N GLU A 77 16.81 -9.39 -13.28
CA GLU A 77 16.94 -10.82 -13.04
C GLU A 77 16.80 -11.64 -14.32
N ASN A 78 15.82 -11.31 -15.17
CA ASN A 78 15.62 -11.97 -16.45
C ASN A 78 16.82 -11.76 -17.39
N LEU A 79 17.32 -10.53 -17.51
CA LEU A 79 18.50 -10.22 -18.33
C LEU A 79 19.74 -10.95 -17.84
N VAL A 80 19.98 -10.97 -16.52
CA VAL A 80 21.11 -11.70 -15.93
C VAL A 80 21.01 -13.19 -16.25
N LYS A 81 19.82 -13.79 -16.12
CA LYS A 81 19.59 -15.20 -16.43
C LYS A 81 19.86 -15.52 -17.90
N GLU A 82 19.37 -14.69 -18.81
CA GLU A 82 19.57 -14.84 -20.26
C GLU A 82 21.06 -14.76 -20.61
N ARG A 83 21.73 -13.69 -20.17
CA ARG A 83 23.17 -13.48 -20.45
C ARG A 83 24.06 -14.55 -19.81
N THR A 84 23.71 -15.03 -18.63
CA THR A 84 24.43 -16.15 -17.98
C THR A 84 24.28 -17.43 -18.79
N SER A 85 23.06 -17.73 -19.27
CA SER A 85 22.79 -18.90 -20.10
C SER A 85 23.55 -18.84 -21.44
N GLU A 86 23.58 -17.66 -22.07
CA GLU A 86 24.37 -17.43 -23.29
C GLU A 86 25.87 -17.64 -23.06
N LEU A 87 26.42 -17.10 -21.97
CA LEU A 87 27.83 -17.26 -21.62
C LEU A 87 28.19 -18.72 -21.34
N GLU A 88 27.34 -19.45 -20.62
CA GLU A 88 27.54 -20.88 -20.36
C GLU A 88 27.54 -21.69 -21.65
N ASN A 89 26.62 -21.39 -22.58
CA ASN A 89 26.55 -22.05 -23.88
C ASN A 89 27.80 -21.74 -24.73
N ALA A 90 28.23 -20.47 -24.77
CA ALA A 90 29.44 -20.07 -25.47
C ALA A 90 30.68 -20.77 -24.89
N TYR A 91 30.82 -20.83 -23.56
CA TYR A 91 31.93 -21.49 -22.90
C TYR A 91 31.96 -23.00 -23.19
N LYS A 92 30.79 -23.67 -23.18
CA LYS A 92 30.66 -25.08 -23.58
C LYS A 92 31.06 -25.31 -25.04
N SER A 93 30.76 -24.38 -25.94
CA SER A 93 31.10 -24.50 -27.36
C SER A 93 32.59 -24.33 -27.67
N LEU A 94 33.36 -23.73 -26.75
CA LEU A 94 34.82 -23.59 -26.87
C LEU A 94 35.61 -24.80 -26.35
N LYS A 95 34.95 -25.77 -25.71
CA LYS A 95 35.55 -26.94 -25.07
C LYS A 95 35.28 -28.19 -25.87
#